data_AF-A0A1W0A968-F1
#
_entry.id   AF-A0A1W0A968-F1
#
_cell.length_a   1.000
_cell.length_b   1.000
_cell.length_c   1.000
_cell.angle_alpha   90.00
_cell.angle_beta   90.00
_cell.angle_gamma   90.00
#
_symmetry.space_group_name_H-M   'P 1'
#
loop_
_entity.id
_entity.type
_entity.pdbx_description
1 polymer ?
#
loop_
_entity_poly.entity_id
_entity_poly.type
_entity_poly.pdbx_seq_one_letter_code
_entity_poly.pdbx_strand_id
1 'polypeptide(L)'
;MSHILKVELLKAADLPIADIALLGGKSDPYVIFALGDQEHRSPCVAANLNPIWSNETFQLRVPDLKDTLRLEIWDHDNLRPDDLLGLVHIPLSTIPRGLDNTNEPVSYPMELDSQFRNQHVKSQIFLILQLLTPEEAVAKLEFEVWENERWSLRHGWSKDNLGSSERKPWSSRDGLESSSLFEKAIPVIPVNYKATDTWHYVKHIGDRDGWIYAPSF
;
A
#
# COMPACT_ATOMS: atom_id res chain seq x y z
N MET A 1 16.59 15.44 17.25
CA MET A 1 16.56 15.08 15.81
C MET A 1 15.14 14.64 15.50
N SER A 2 14.45 15.33 14.59
CA SER A 2 13.15 14.89 14.09
C SER A 2 13.34 13.65 13.21
N HIS A 3 12.41 12.70 13.28
CA HIS A 3 12.41 11.54 12.39
C HIS A 3 11.12 11.54 11.56
N ILE A 4 11.16 10.83 10.44
CA ILE A 4 10.01 10.52 9.59
C ILE A 4 9.82 9.01 9.65
N LEU A 5 8.59 8.58 9.93
CA LEU A 5 8.20 7.20 9.81
C LEU A 5 7.60 7.00 8.41
N LYS A 6 8.29 6.23 7.56
CA LYS A 6 7.73 5.73 6.31
C LYS A 6 7.00 4.43 6.60
N VAL A 7 5.72 4.36 6.20
CA VAL A 7 4.86 3.19 6.34
C VAL A 7 4.45 2.74 4.94
N GLU A 8 4.81 1.53 4.56
CA GLU A 8 4.29 0.87 3.36
C GLU A 8 3.24 -0.15 3.79
N LEU A 9 1.99 0.07 3.38
CA LEU A 9 0.86 -0.81 3.66
C LEU A 9 0.74 -1.84 2.53
N LEU A 10 0.90 -3.12 2.85
CA LEU A 10 0.94 -4.17 1.83
C LEU A 10 -0.38 -4.94 1.73
N LYS A 11 -0.78 -5.58 2.83
CA LYS A 11 -1.97 -6.44 2.88
C LYS A 11 -2.42 -6.71 4.30
N ALA A 12 -3.64 -7.21 4.43
CA ALA A 12 -4.09 -7.91 5.63
C ALA A 12 -4.53 -9.33 5.26
N ALA A 13 -4.57 -10.21 6.25
CA ALA A 13 -4.98 -11.59 6.06
C ALA A 13 -5.94 -12.02 7.17
N ASP A 14 -6.87 -12.89 6.81
CA ASP A 14 -7.82 -13.54 7.72
C ASP A 14 -8.61 -12.53 8.57
N LEU A 15 -9.12 -11.46 7.93
CA LEU A 15 -9.97 -10.48 8.61
C LEU A 15 -11.33 -11.09 9.01
N PRO A 16 -11.95 -10.60 10.10
CA PRO A 16 -13.29 -11.04 10.47
C PRO A 16 -14.33 -10.54 9.46
N ILE A 17 -15.40 -11.30 9.32
CA ILE A 17 -16.58 -10.96 8.51
C ILE A 17 -17.41 -9.93 9.28
N ALA A 18 -17.56 -8.74 8.72
CA ALA A 18 -18.45 -7.70 9.27
C ALA A 18 -19.80 -7.68 8.51
N ASP A 19 -19.78 -7.84 7.18
CA ASP A 19 -20.99 -7.88 6.37
C ASP A 19 -21.76 -9.20 6.44
N ILE A 20 -23.07 -9.13 6.17
CA ILE A 20 -24.04 -10.23 6.34
C ILE A 20 -23.56 -11.56 5.73
N ALA A 21 -23.38 -12.54 6.63
CA ALA A 21 -22.80 -13.86 6.34
C ALA A 21 -23.60 -14.76 5.36
N LEU A 22 -24.88 -14.49 5.10
CA LEU A 22 -25.77 -15.37 4.30
C LEU A 22 -25.33 -15.53 2.82
N LEU A 23 -24.44 -14.66 2.32
CA LEU A 23 -23.88 -14.74 0.96
C LEU A 23 -22.34 -14.92 0.96
N GLY A 24 -21.79 -15.50 2.02
CA GLY A 24 -20.33 -15.67 2.16
C GLY A 24 -19.65 -14.39 2.64
N GLY A 25 -20.24 -13.77 3.68
CA GLY A 25 -19.95 -12.43 4.19
C GLY A 25 -18.49 -12.02 4.15
N LYS A 26 -18.27 -10.74 3.88
CA LYS A 26 -16.94 -10.16 3.68
C LYS A 26 -16.82 -8.88 4.51
N SER A 27 -15.78 -8.12 4.20
CA SER A 27 -15.52 -6.81 4.76
C SER A 27 -15.00 -5.93 3.61
N ASP A 28 -15.21 -4.64 3.73
CA ASP A 28 -14.69 -3.53 2.93
C ASP A 28 -13.56 -2.82 3.71
N PRO A 29 -12.40 -3.46 3.95
CA PRO A 29 -11.40 -2.94 4.88
C PRO A 29 -10.66 -1.69 4.39
N TYR A 30 -10.40 -0.78 5.34
CA TYR A 30 -9.40 0.27 5.25
C TYR A 30 -8.63 0.41 6.56
N VAL A 31 -7.50 1.12 6.54
CA VAL A 31 -6.61 1.29 7.69
C VAL A 31 -6.44 2.77 8.03
N ILE A 32 -6.54 3.10 9.29
CA ILE A 32 -6.16 4.40 9.85
C ILE A 32 -4.81 4.24 10.56
N PHE A 33 -3.84 5.08 10.20
CA PHE A 33 -2.55 5.20 10.88
C PHE A 33 -2.55 6.45 11.74
N ALA A 34 -2.38 6.29 13.05
CA ALA A 34 -2.34 7.40 13.99
C ALA A 34 -0.99 7.46 14.72
N LEU A 35 -0.34 8.62 14.67
CA LEU A 35 0.90 8.90 15.40
C LEU A 35 0.92 10.34 15.91
N GLY A 36 0.88 10.50 17.23
CA GLY A 36 0.72 11.81 17.85
C GLY A 36 -0.64 12.42 17.50
N ASP A 37 -0.61 13.57 16.85
CA ASP A 37 -1.77 14.32 16.33
C ASP A 37 -2.05 14.05 14.84
N GLN A 38 -1.24 13.22 14.19
CA GLN A 38 -1.40 12.88 12.78
C GLN A 38 -2.26 11.64 12.61
N GLU A 39 -3.13 11.69 11.61
CA GLU A 39 -3.97 10.58 11.18
C GLU A 39 -3.95 10.48 9.64
N HIS A 40 -3.72 9.27 9.12
CA HIS A 40 -3.76 8.99 7.69
C HIS A 40 -4.65 7.78 7.43
N ARG A 41 -5.54 7.88 6.43
CA ARG A 41 -6.47 6.80 6.04
C ARG A 41 -6.04 6.20 4.70
N SER A 42 -6.02 4.88 4.60
CA SER A 42 -5.82 4.18 3.32
C SER A 42 -7.08 4.19 2.44
N PRO A 43 -6.95 3.83 1.16
CA PRO A 43 -8.10 3.41 0.36
C PRO A 43 -8.80 2.19 0.98
N CYS A 44 -10.08 2.07 0.67
CA CYS A 44 -10.91 0.93 1.01
C CYS A 44 -10.80 -0.14 -0.08
N VAL A 45 -10.64 -1.41 0.31
CA VAL A 45 -10.65 -2.56 -0.60
C VAL A 45 -11.97 -3.30 -0.42
N ALA A 46 -12.86 -3.23 -1.41
CA ALA A 46 -14.19 -3.82 -1.26
C ALA A 46 -14.18 -5.35 -1.24
N ALA A 47 -15.04 -5.92 -0.39
CA ALA A 47 -15.48 -7.29 -0.37
C ALA A 47 -14.30 -8.28 -0.34
N ASN A 48 -13.38 -8.09 0.61
CA ASN A 48 -12.16 -8.87 0.72
C ASN A 48 -11.64 -9.00 2.17
N LEU A 49 -11.61 -10.23 2.69
CA LEU A 49 -11.03 -10.55 4.00
C LEU A 49 -9.50 -10.68 3.98
N ASN A 50 -8.90 -10.61 2.79
CA ASN A 50 -7.45 -10.65 2.57
C ASN A 50 -7.07 -9.50 1.61
N PRO A 51 -7.34 -8.24 2.00
CA PRO A 51 -7.11 -7.09 1.14
C PRO A 51 -5.62 -6.93 0.85
N ILE A 52 -5.32 -6.50 -0.38
CA ILE A 52 -3.98 -6.09 -0.81
C ILE A 52 -4.09 -4.63 -1.20
N TRP A 53 -3.25 -3.80 -0.59
CA TRP A 53 -3.09 -2.39 -0.93
C TRP A 53 -1.86 -2.25 -1.81
N SER A 54 -2.07 -2.07 -3.11
CA SER A 54 -0.97 -1.89 -4.05
C SER A 54 -0.41 -0.48 -3.92
N ASN A 55 0.85 -0.37 -3.51
CA ASN A 55 1.64 0.87 -3.54
C ASN A 55 1.10 1.99 -2.65
N GLU A 56 0.58 1.63 -1.47
CA GLU A 56 0.15 2.58 -0.45
C GLU A 56 1.30 2.88 0.51
N THR A 57 1.80 4.12 0.47
CA THR A 57 2.91 4.59 1.31
C THR A 57 2.55 5.90 1.98
N PHE A 58 2.77 5.96 3.29
CA PHE A 58 2.50 7.11 4.14
C PHE A 58 3.78 7.58 4.82
N GLN A 59 3.89 8.88 5.06
CA GLN A 59 4.98 9.47 5.84
C GLN A 59 4.40 10.26 7.00
N LEU A 60 4.71 9.83 8.22
CA LEU A 60 4.29 10.50 9.45
C LEU A 60 5.50 11.13 10.13
N ARG A 61 5.36 12.38 10.58
CA ARG A 61 6.39 13.00 11.44
C ARG A 61 6.41 12.29 12.79
N VAL A 62 7.59 12.02 13.32
CA VAL A 62 7.74 11.36 14.62
C VAL A 62 7.93 12.42 15.70
N PRO A 63 6.96 12.64 16.61
CA PRO A 63 7.09 13.60 17.70
C PRO A 63 8.10 13.14 18.75
N ASP A 64 7.94 11.91 19.26
CA ASP A 64 8.89 11.24 20.15
C ASP A 64 9.15 9.79 19.67
N LEU A 65 10.39 9.32 19.79
CA LEU A 65 10.78 7.94 19.49
C LEU A 65 10.21 6.92 20.49
N LYS A 66 9.67 7.39 21.60
CA LYS A 66 8.93 6.57 22.58
C LYS A 66 7.46 6.39 22.22
N ASP A 67 6.98 7.09 21.21
CA ASP A 67 5.60 6.97 20.76
C ASP A 67 5.33 5.58 20.16
N THR A 68 4.05 5.30 19.98
CA THR A 68 3.52 4.08 19.38
C THR A 68 2.70 4.45 18.17
N LEU A 69 3.04 3.88 17.01
CA LEU A 69 2.16 3.93 15.85
C LEU A 69 0.94 3.06 16.16
N ARG A 70 -0.25 3.67 16.14
CA ARG A 70 -1.52 2.95 16.24
C ARG A 70 -2.09 2.74 14.86
N LEU A 71 -2.55 1.52 14.61
CA LEU A 71 -3.32 1.19 13.42
C LEU A 71 -4.70 0.75 13.85
N GLU A 72 -5.70 1.27 13.16
CA GLU A 72 -7.08 0.87 13.31
C GLU A 72 -7.56 0.33 11.96
N ILE A 73 -8.01 -0.92 11.96
CA ILE A 73 -8.51 -1.58 10.76
C ILE A 73 -10.02 -1.55 10.86
N TRP A 74 -10.66 -0.92 9.89
CA TRP A 74 -12.09 -0.63 9.87
C TRP A 74 -12.74 -1.27 8.66
N ASP A 75 -14.02 -1.59 8.80
CA ASP A 75 -14.92 -2.02 7.74
C ASP A 75 -15.78 -0.84 7.27
N HIS A 76 -15.67 -0.45 6.00
CA HIS A 76 -16.43 0.67 5.45
C HIS A 76 -17.88 0.26 5.18
N ASP A 77 -18.83 1.06 5.66
CA ASP A 77 -20.24 0.70 5.63
C ASP A 77 -21.09 1.85 5.07
N ASN A 78 -21.85 1.62 3.99
CA ASN A 78 -22.47 2.74 3.25
C ASN A 78 -23.68 3.38 3.94
N LEU A 79 -24.38 2.62 4.79
CA LEU A 79 -25.65 3.03 5.40
C LEU A 79 -25.63 2.98 6.94
N ARG A 80 -24.50 2.58 7.51
CA ARG A 80 -24.29 2.38 8.94
C ARG A 80 -22.93 2.97 9.32
N PRO A 81 -22.67 3.20 10.61
CA PRO A 81 -21.31 3.50 11.06
C PRO A 81 -20.38 2.34 10.73
N ASP A 82 -19.18 2.67 10.25
CA ASP A 82 -18.11 1.72 10.01
C ASP A 82 -17.79 0.88 11.26
N ASP A 83 -17.48 -0.39 11.06
CA ASP A 83 -17.18 -1.34 12.14
C ASP A 83 -15.66 -1.45 12.38
N LEU A 84 -15.21 -1.23 13.60
CA LEU A 84 -13.82 -1.45 13.96
C LEU A 84 -13.54 -2.97 13.99
N LEU A 85 -12.68 -3.45 13.09
CA LEU A 85 -12.31 -4.87 13.02
C LEU A 85 -11.25 -5.21 14.07
N GLY A 86 -10.26 -4.34 14.24
CA GLY A 86 -9.21 -4.55 15.22
C GLY A 86 -8.13 -3.48 15.22
N LEU A 87 -7.23 -3.60 16.20
CA LEU A 87 -6.18 -2.63 16.48
C LEU A 87 -4.79 -3.29 16.40
N VAL A 88 -3.79 -2.49 16.03
CA VAL A 88 -2.38 -2.86 16.14
C VAL A 88 -1.60 -1.71 16.76
N HIS A 89 -0.74 -2.02 17.72
CA HIS A 89 0.12 -1.06 18.41
C HIS A 89 1.58 -1.42 18.15
N ILE A 90 2.31 -0.51 17.49
CA ILE A 90 3.71 -0.72 17.11
C ILE A 90 4.58 0.35 17.78
N PRO A 91 5.29 0.01 18.87
CA PRO A 91 6.23 0.95 19.49
C PRO A 91 7.33 1.34 18.50
N LEU A 92 7.60 2.63 18.32
CA LEU A 92 8.60 3.07 17.34
C LEU A 92 10.02 2.58 17.68
N SER A 93 10.27 2.23 18.93
CA SER A 93 11.52 1.62 19.38
C SER A 93 11.82 0.25 18.78
N THR A 94 10.81 -0.46 18.24
CA THR A 94 10.99 -1.76 17.58
C THR A 94 11.31 -1.64 16.09
N ILE A 95 11.25 -0.43 15.54
CA ILE A 95 11.42 -0.18 14.10
C ILE A 95 12.91 0.10 13.81
N PRO A 96 13.52 -0.60 12.84
CA PRO A 96 14.89 -0.32 12.41
C PRO A 96 15.10 1.12 11.91
N ARG A 97 16.30 1.68 12.12
CA ARG A 97 16.64 3.07 11.76
C ARG A 97 17.59 3.19 10.58
N GLY A 98 17.32 4.11 9.67
CA GLY A 98 18.13 4.38 8.48
C GLY A 98 17.68 3.61 7.23
N LEU A 99 18.28 3.98 6.10
CA LEU A 99 17.90 3.51 4.75
C LEU A 99 18.27 2.04 4.45
N ASP A 100 19.28 1.49 5.14
CA ASP A 100 19.80 0.14 4.87
C ASP A 100 19.00 -0.98 5.53
N ASN A 101 17.91 -0.64 6.22
CA ASN A 101 17.07 -1.65 6.82
C ASN A 101 16.23 -2.35 5.77
N THR A 102 16.20 -3.67 5.89
CA THR A 102 15.54 -4.60 4.99
C THR A 102 14.13 -4.11 4.64
N ASN A 103 13.85 -3.93 3.33
CA ASN A 103 12.50 -3.74 2.78
C ASN A 103 11.64 -5.03 2.89
N GLU A 104 11.82 -5.78 3.98
CA GLU A 104 11.15 -7.05 4.19
C GLU A 104 9.83 -6.82 4.91
N PRO A 105 8.71 -7.37 4.39
CA PRO A 105 7.43 -7.29 5.05
C PRO A 105 7.46 -7.90 6.45
N VAL A 106 7.00 -7.13 7.44
CA VAL A 106 6.77 -7.62 8.81
C VAL A 106 5.28 -7.79 9.02
N SER A 107 4.88 -8.93 9.62
CA SER A 107 3.50 -9.17 10.01
C SER A 107 3.26 -8.77 11.46
N TYR A 108 2.12 -8.13 11.72
CA TYR A 108 1.67 -7.73 13.02
C TYR A 108 0.30 -8.36 13.31
N PRO A 109 0.16 -9.12 14.42
CA PRO A 109 -1.14 -9.67 14.80
C PRO A 109 -2.09 -8.55 15.22
N MET A 110 -3.35 -8.69 14.86
CA MET A 110 -4.40 -7.74 15.21
C MET A 110 -5.07 -8.13 16.53
N GLU A 111 -5.30 -7.14 17.39
CA GLU A 111 -6.20 -7.25 18.53
C GLU A 111 -7.63 -7.01 18.05
N LEU A 112 -8.41 -8.08 17.91
CA LEU A 112 -9.78 -7.99 17.40
C LEU A 112 -10.70 -7.21 18.34
N ASP A 113 -11.59 -6.43 17.74
CA ASP A 113 -12.71 -5.84 18.47
C ASP A 113 -13.55 -6.95 19.11
N SER A 114 -14.08 -6.65 20.30
CA SER A 114 -14.92 -7.54 21.09
C SER A 114 -16.03 -8.23 20.29
N GLN A 115 -16.63 -7.54 19.31
CA GLN A 115 -17.74 -8.08 18.53
C GLN A 115 -17.33 -9.22 17.57
N PHE A 116 -16.04 -9.30 17.21
CA PHE A 116 -15.53 -10.26 16.22
C PHE A 116 -14.72 -11.42 16.83
N ARG A 117 -14.44 -11.40 18.13
CA ARG A 117 -13.58 -12.41 18.80
C ARG A 117 -14.09 -13.85 18.72
N ASN A 118 -15.40 -14.03 18.55
CA ASN A 118 -16.04 -15.34 18.41
C ASN A 118 -15.81 -15.99 17.03
N GLN A 119 -15.31 -15.24 16.05
CA GLN A 119 -15.04 -15.77 14.72
C GLN A 119 -13.75 -16.61 14.67
N HIS A 120 -12.92 -16.55 15.71
CA HIS A 120 -11.68 -17.32 15.85
C HIS A 120 -10.68 -17.16 14.70
N VAL A 121 -10.75 -16.04 13.99
CA VAL A 121 -9.79 -15.66 12.95
C VAL A 121 -8.44 -15.25 13.57
N LYS A 122 -7.37 -15.40 12.79
CA LYS A 122 -5.99 -15.05 13.15
C LYS A 122 -5.53 -13.85 12.33
N SER A 123 -6.26 -12.75 12.45
CA SER A 123 -6.04 -11.58 11.61
C SER A 123 -4.64 -10.97 11.79
N GLN A 124 -4.00 -10.64 10.67
CA GLN A 124 -2.68 -10.04 10.62
C GLN A 124 -2.63 -8.93 9.57
N ILE A 125 -1.83 -7.90 9.83
CA ILE A 125 -1.49 -6.85 8.86
C ILE A 125 0.00 -6.92 8.53
N PHE A 126 0.35 -6.69 7.26
CA PHE A 126 1.70 -6.78 6.74
C PHE A 126 2.16 -5.40 6.28
N LEU A 127 3.28 -4.94 6.82
CA LEU A 127 3.82 -3.59 6.61
C LEU A 127 5.33 -3.63 6.37
N ILE A 128 5.85 -2.64 5.68
CA ILE A 128 7.27 -2.27 5.76
C ILE A 128 7.34 -0.93 6.49
N LEU A 129 8.15 -0.88 7.55
CA LEU A 129 8.31 0.31 8.40
C LEU A 129 9.77 0.74 8.40
N GLN A 130 10.00 2.03 8.14
CA GLN A 130 11.34 2.62 8.17
C GLN A 130 11.33 3.91 8.97
N LEU A 131 12.24 4.01 9.95
CA LEU A 131 12.49 5.24 10.67
C LEU A 131 13.66 5.99 10.03
N LEU A 132 13.34 7.10 9.38
CA LEU A 132 14.26 7.88 8.56
C LEU A 132 14.55 9.24 9.20
N THR A 133 15.71 9.83 8.94
CA THR A 133 15.87 11.28 9.10
C THR A 133 15.09 12.02 8.00
N PRO A 134 14.80 13.32 8.17
CA PRO A 134 14.16 14.12 7.11
C PRO A 134 14.97 14.10 5.82
N GLU A 135 16.30 14.12 5.91
CA GLU A 135 17.21 14.03 4.76
C GLU A 135 17.09 12.68 4.08
N GLU A 136 17.06 11.57 4.82
CA GLU A 136 16.86 10.23 4.26
C GLU A 136 15.49 10.08 3.60
N ALA A 137 14.43 10.62 4.23
CA ALA A 137 13.07 10.58 3.70
C ALA A 137 12.93 11.35 2.37
N VAL A 138 13.77 12.36 2.13
CA VAL A 138 13.84 13.07 0.85
C VAL A 138 14.97 12.57 -0.06
N ALA A 139 15.95 11.81 0.44
CA ALA A 139 17.04 11.30 -0.38
C ALA A 139 16.56 10.25 -1.41
N LYS A 140 15.42 9.60 -1.13
CA LYS A 140 14.84 8.58 -2.00
C LYS A 140 13.40 8.94 -2.37
N LEU A 141 13.21 9.52 -3.55
CA LEU A 141 11.88 9.58 -4.19
C LEU A 141 11.70 8.34 -5.06
N GLU A 142 10.72 7.52 -4.72
CA GLU A 142 10.29 6.39 -5.54
C GLU A 142 9.04 6.80 -6.30
N PHE A 143 9.05 6.60 -7.61
CA PHE A 143 7.90 6.84 -8.46
C PHE A 143 7.60 5.58 -9.25
N GLU A 144 6.31 5.30 -9.38
CA GLU A 144 5.82 4.13 -10.09
C GLU A 144 5.28 4.54 -11.46
N VAL A 145 5.63 3.74 -12.47
CA VAL A 145 5.12 3.85 -13.84
C VAL A 145 4.70 2.45 -14.26
N TRP A 146 3.48 2.35 -14.81
CA TRP A 146 2.88 1.07 -15.20
C TRP A 146 3.10 0.81 -16.69
N GLU A 147 3.55 -0.41 -17.04
CA GLU A 147 3.44 -0.94 -18.41
C GLU A 147 2.06 -1.60 -18.59
N ASN A 148 1.30 -1.13 -19.57
CA ASN A 148 -0.02 -1.66 -19.92
C ASN A 148 0.16 -2.68 -21.05
N GLU A 149 -0.39 -3.87 -20.87
CA GLU A 149 -0.29 -4.96 -21.84
C GLU A 149 -1.63 -5.64 -22.08
N ARG A 150 -1.81 -6.22 -23.27
CA ARG A 150 -2.96 -7.07 -23.59
C ARG A 150 -2.49 -8.47 -23.95
N TRP A 151 -3.18 -9.48 -23.41
CA TRP A 151 -2.93 -10.85 -23.82
C TRP A 151 -3.46 -11.10 -25.24
N SER A 152 -2.66 -11.78 -26.06
CA SER A 152 -3.10 -12.38 -27.32
C SER A 152 -2.72 -13.86 -27.39
N LEU A 153 -3.56 -14.66 -28.05
CA LEU A 153 -3.32 -16.11 -28.21
C LEU A 153 -2.02 -16.44 -28.95
N ARG A 154 -1.48 -15.51 -29.74
CA ARG A 154 -0.26 -15.72 -30.54
C ARG A 154 1.01 -15.17 -29.89
N HIS A 155 0.90 -14.03 -29.21
CA HIS A 155 2.07 -13.27 -28.74
C HIS A 155 2.10 -13.10 -27.22
N GLY A 156 1.16 -13.70 -26.50
CA GLY A 156 1.06 -13.58 -25.07
C GLY A 156 0.76 -12.16 -24.61
N TRP A 157 1.22 -11.79 -23.41
CA TRP A 157 1.14 -10.41 -22.93
C TRP A 157 2.14 -9.54 -23.69
N SER A 158 1.65 -8.44 -24.24
CA SER A 158 2.50 -7.41 -24.84
C SER A 158 1.72 -6.10 -24.95
N LYS A 159 2.42 -4.97 -24.78
CA LYS A 159 1.90 -3.65 -25.12
C LYS A 159 1.51 -3.49 -26.59
N ASP A 160 2.11 -4.27 -27.49
CA ASP A 160 1.84 -4.21 -28.92
C ASP A 160 0.46 -4.81 -29.27
N ASN A 161 -0.14 -5.54 -28.34
CA ASN A 161 -1.49 -6.07 -28.49
C ASN A 161 -2.58 -5.03 -28.13
N LEU A 162 -2.22 -3.86 -27.60
CA LEU A 162 -3.18 -2.83 -27.19
C LEU A 162 -3.91 -2.22 -28.39
N GLY A 163 -5.24 -2.15 -28.29
CA GLY A 163 -6.12 -1.46 -29.22
C GLY A 163 -6.00 0.07 -29.14
N SER A 164 -6.48 0.74 -30.19
CA SER A 164 -6.37 2.20 -30.31
C SER A 164 -7.15 2.99 -29.24
N SER A 165 -8.25 2.41 -28.75
CA SER A 165 -9.12 2.97 -27.70
C SER A 165 -8.67 2.64 -26.28
N GLU A 166 -7.62 1.85 -26.12
CA GLU A 166 -7.09 1.47 -24.80
C GLU A 166 -6.08 2.49 -24.28
N ARG A 167 -5.75 2.34 -22.99
CA ARG A 167 -4.63 3.04 -22.36
C ARG A 167 -3.36 2.83 -23.18
N LYS A 168 -2.54 3.87 -23.27
CA LYS A 168 -1.26 3.75 -23.95
C LYS A 168 -0.29 2.89 -23.12
N PRO A 169 0.77 2.35 -23.74
CA PRO A 169 1.68 1.42 -23.10
C PRO A 169 2.21 1.86 -21.73
N TRP A 170 2.39 3.15 -21.47
CA TRP A 170 2.93 3.63 -20.20
C TRP A 170 1.93 4.52 -19.49
N SER A 171 1.69 4.30 -18.19
CA SER A 171 0.81 5.14 -17.38
C SER A 171 1.47 5.62 -16.10
N SER A 172 1.11 6.82 -15.64
CA SER A 172 1.49 7.34 -14.32
C SER A 172 0.88 6.51 -13.18
N ARG A 173 1.38 6.69 -11.96
CA ARG A 173 0.94 5.97 -10.74
C ARG A 173 -0.58 5.97 -10.53
N ASP A 174 -1.25 7.08 -10.83
CA ASP A 174 -2.71 7.22 -10.67
C ASP A 174 -3.52 6.68 -11.85
N GLY A 175 -2.84 6.23 -12.91
CA GLY A 175 -3.47 5.81 -14.15
C GLY A 175 -4.34 6.90 -14.79
N LEU A 176 -4.16 8.17 -14.44
CA LEU A 176 -4.94 9.25 -15.06
C LEU A 176 -4.32 9.69 -16.38
N GLU A 177 -3.01 9.57 -16.51
CA GLU A 177 -2.27 9.90 -17.72
C GLU A 177 -1.62 8.65 -18.32
N SER A 178 -1.75 8.49 -19.64
CA SER A 178 -1.06 7.41 -20.37
C SER A 178 -0.40 7.95 -21.63
N SER A 179 0.76 7.39 -21.98
CA SER A 179 1.60 7.79 -23.09
C SER A 179 2.19 6.60 -23.83
N SER A 180 2.46 6.78 -25.13
CA SER A 180 3.23 5.82 -25.92
C SER A 180 4.72 5.83 -25.59
N LEU A 181 5.20 6.87 -24.92
CA LEU A 181 6.59 7.05 -24.50
C LEU A 181 6.69 6.99 -22.98
N PHE A 182 7.60 6.16 -22.47
CA PHE A 182 7.87 5.99 -21.05
C PHE A 182 8.18 7.32 -20.36
N GLU A 183 9.07 8.13 -20.93
CA GLU A 183 9.52 9.43 -20.40
C GLU A 183 8.39 10.42 -20.10
N LYS A 184 7.27 10.30 -20.81
CA LYS A 184 6.09 11.15 -20.61
C LYS A 184 5.13 10.62 -19.55
N ALA A 185 5.27 9.36 -19.14
CA ALA A 185 4.56 8.77 -18.01
C ALA A 185 5.34 8.91 -16.70
N ILE A 186 6.63 9.28 -16.77
CA ILE A 186 7.43 9.57 -15.57
C ILE A 186 6.98 10.93 -14.99
N PRO A 187 6.72 11.02 -13.69
CA PRO A 187 6.42 12.28 -13.03
C PRO A 187 7.63 13.23 -13.06
N VAL A 188 7.34 14.53 -13.17
CA VAL A 188 8.37 15.58 -13.19
C VAL A 188 9.09 15.62 -11.84
N ILE A 189 10.42 15.59 -11.87
CA ILE A 189 11.24 15.76 -10.67
C ILE A 189 10.96 17.16 -10.08
N PRO A 190 10.60 17.28 -8.79
CA PRO A 190 10.34 18.57 -8.18
C PRO A 190 11.56 19.50 -8.31
N VAL A 191 11.32 20.81 -8.50
CA VAL A 191 12.34 21.83 -8.85
C VAL A 191 13.58 21.86 -7.93
N ASN A 192 13.44 21.41 -6.69
CA ASN A 192 14.51 21.41 -5.68
C ASN A 192 15.19 20.05 -5.50
N TYR A 193 14.82 19.03 -6.27
CA TYR A 193 15.44 17.72 -6.25
C TYR A 193 16.47 17.60 -7.37
N LYS A 194 17.67 17.15 -7.00
CA LYS A 194 18.70 16.74 -7.95
C LYS A 194 18.83 15.23 -7.85
N ALA A 195 18.42 14.52 -8.90
CA ALA A 195 18.67 13.09 -8.99
C ALA A 195 20.19 12.86 -8.90
N THR A 196 20.63 12.10 -7.90
CA THR A 196 22.04 11.76 -7.69
C THR A 196 22.48 10.58 -8.57
N ASP A 197 21.53 9.90 -9.21
CA ASP A 197 21.74 8.76 -10.10
C ASP A 197 20.67 8.75 -11.22
N THR A 198 20.87 7.92 -12.25
CA THR A 198 19.85 7.59 -13.26
C THR A 198 18.71 6.78 -12.64
N TRP A 199 17.51 6.85 -13.24
CA TRP A 199 16.38 6.00 -12.83
C TRP A 199 16.74 4.52 -12.92
N HIS A 200 16.54 3.78 -11.84
CA HIS A 200 16.69 2.33 -11.80
C HIS A 200 15.30 1.69 -11.69
N TYR A 201 15.00 0.76 -12.59
CA TYR A 201 13.73 0.04 -12.58
C TYR A 201 13.78 -1.09 -11.54
N VAL A 202 12.92 -1.03 -10.53
CA VAL A 202 12.82 -2.06 -9.48
C VAL A 202 11.61 -2.96 -9.80
N LYS A 203 11.86 -4.19 -10.26
CA LYS A 203 10.85 -5.19 -10.67
C LYS A 203 10.17 -5.94 -9.52
N HIS A 204 10.38 -5.57 -8.26
CA HIS A 204 10.14 -6.51 -7.15
C HIS A 204 8.70 -6.61 -6.62
N ILE A 205 7.71 -6.00 -7.27
CA ILE A 205 6.31 -6.13 -6.84
C ILE A 205 5.55 -6.86 -7.94
N GLY A 206 5.32 -8.17 -7.73
CA GLY A 206 4.63 -9.03 -8.67
C GLY A 206 5.00 -10.51 -8.54
N ASP A 207 4.59 -11.34 -9.51
CA ASP A 207 5.04 -12.72 -9.58
C ASP A 207 6.57 -12.82 -9.82
N ARG A 208 7.06 -14.01 -10.18
CA ARG A 208 8.51 -14.27 -10.38
C ARG A 208 9.16 -13.36 -11.44
N ASP A 209 8.35 -12.71 -12.26
CA ASP A 209 8.77 -11.84 -13.35
C ASP A 209 8.52 -10.35 -13.05
N GLY A 210 7.91 -10.02 -11.90
CA GLY A 210 7.73 -8.66 -11.42
C GLY A 210 6.42 -7.97 -11.85
N TRP A 211 5.37 -8.75 -12.12
CA TRP A 211 4.06 -8.25 -12.59
C TRP A 211 2.97 -8.21 -11.52
N ILE A 212 2.29 -7.07 -11.38
CA ILE A 212 1.00 -6.95 -10.68
C ILE A 212 -0.12 -7.00 -11.72
N TYR A 213 -0.93 -8.06 -11.69
CA TYR A 213 -2.06 -8.22 -12.60
C TYR A 213 -3.29 -7.50 -12.05
N ALA A 214 -3.82 -6.52 -12.79
CA ALA A 214 -5.13 -5.95 -12.46
C ALA A 214 -6.23 -7.01 -12.73
N PRO A 215 -7.08 -7.33 -11.74
CA PRO A 215 -8.21 -8.24 -11.95
C PRO A 215 -9.35 -7.48 -12.61
N SER A 216 -9.29 -7.26 -13.92
CA SER A 216 -10.50 -6.92 -14.68
C SER A 216 -10.38 -7.31 -16.16
N PHE A 217 -11.46 -7.91 -16.65
CA PHE A 217 -11.71 -8.51 -17.95
C PHE A 217 -12.20 -7.49 -18.97
#